data_AF-A0A7W6K188-F1
#
_entry.id   AF-A0A7W6K188-F1
#
_cell.length_a   1.000
_cell.length_b   1.000
_cell.length_c   1.000
_cell.angle_alpha   90.00
_cell.angle_beta   90.00
_cell.angle_gamma   90.00
#
_symmetry.space_group_name_H-M   'P 1'
#
loop_
_entity.id
_entity.type
_entity.pdbx_description
1 polymer ?
#
loop_
_entity_poly.entity_id
_entity_poly.type
_entity_poly.pdbx_seq_one_letter_code
_entity_poly.pdbx_strand_id
1 'polypeptide(L)'
;MGGRGRHAGVTPEFRAETVRLVETSCRPVGKIAEDLGIGKSTLTRWLTQHREAALLSGPHSDTSRELARLRKGNEILRQERDLLKKAAAFFAKETTR
;
A
#
# COMPACT_ATOMS: atom_id res chain seq x y z
N MET A 1 20.34 -37.81 -2.65
CA MET A 1 19.45 -37.98 -1.48
C MET A 1 19.89 -37.01 -0.41
N GLY A 2 19.17 -35.92 -0.19
CA GLY A 2 19.43 -34.96 0.90
C GLY A 2 18.09 -34.49 1.44
N GLY A 3 17.79 -34.88 2.68
CA GLY A 3 16.45 -34.85 3.27
C GLY A 3 15.81 -33.46 3.25
N ARG A 4 14.55 -33.42 2.79
CA ARG A 4 13.66 -32.28 2.97
C ARG A 4 13.34 -32.15 4.46
N GLY A 5 14.18 -31.41 5.17
CA GLY A 5 13.90 -30.97 6.53
C GLY A 5 12.60 -30.17 6.51
N ARG A 6 11.53 -30.76 7.03
CA ARG A 6 10.28 -30.04 7.31
C ARG A 6 10.65 -28.90 8.25
N HIS A 7 10.50 -27.65 7.81
CA HIS A 7 10.58 -26.47 8.67
C HIS A 7 9.34 -26.43 9.59
N ALA A 8 9.21 -27.43 10.47
CA ALA A 8 8.25 -27.43 11.55
C ALA A 8 8.76 -26.41 12.59
N GLY A 9 8.21 -25.20 12.54
CA GLY A 9 8.43 -24.18 13.57
C GLY A 9 9.18 -22.91 13.14
N VAL A 10 8.99 -22.41 11.92
CA VAL A 10 9.37 -21.01 11.65
C VAL A 10 8.36 -20.11 12.36
N THR A 11 8.79 -19.45 13.44
CA THR A 11 7.94 -18.47 14.11
C THR A 11 7.89 -17.15 13.34
N PRO A 12 6.82 -16.36 13.47
CA PRO A 12 6.74 -15.03 12.87
C PRO A 12 7.91 -14.12 13.27
N GLU A 13 8.38 -14.24 14.52
CA GLU A 13 9.48 -13.44 15.08
C GLU A 13 10.81 -13.80 14.41
N PHE A 14 11.08 -15.10 14.23
CA PHE A 14 12.27 -15.58 13.53
C PHE A 14 12.31 -15.07 12.08
N ARG A 15 11.16 -15.13 11.41
CA ARG A 15 11.02 -14.59 10.05
C ARG A 15 11.29 -13.08 10.01
N ALA A 16 10.73 -12.32 10.95
CA ALA A 16 10.91 -10.87 11.01
C ALA A 16 12.39 -10.50 11.28
N GLU A 17 13.03 -11.18 12.23
CA GLU A 17 14.45 -10.97 12.52
C GLU A 17 15.35 -11.33 11.34
N THR A 18 15.05 -12.43 10.66
CA THR A 18 15.78 -12.84 9.45
C THR A 18 15.68 -11.79 8.35
N VAL A 19 14.48 -11.21 8.13
CA VAL A 19 14.30 -10.13 7.16
C VAL A 19 15.10 -8.87 7.55
N ARG A 20 15.07 -8.48 8.84
CA ARG A 20 15.87 -7.35 9.36
C ARG A 20 17.37 -7.58 9.15
N LEU A 21 17.85 -8.79 9.40
CA LEU A 21 19.25 -9.15 9.22
C LEU A 21 19.67 -8.99 7.75
N VAL A 22 18.83 -9.40 6.79
CA VAL A 22 19.12 -9.21 5.36
C VAL A 22 19.19 -7.73 5.00
N GLU A 23 18.27 -6.91 5.51
CA GLU A 23 18.22 -5.48 5.20
C GLU A 23 19.40 -4.68 5.79
N THR A 24 19.95 -5.13 6.91
CA THR A 24 21.00 -4.40 7.65
C THR A 24 22.43 -4.90 7.37
N SER A 25 22.61 -6.19 7.11
CA SER A 25 23.96 -6.79 7.07
C SER A 25 24.73 -6.59 5.76
N CYS A 26 24.12 -6.00 4.71
CA CYS A 26 24.70 -5.87 3.36
C CYS A 26 25.22 -7.20 2.76
N ARG A 27 24.86 -8.35 3.34
CA ARG A 27 25.32 -9.66 2.92
C ARG A 27 24.42 -10.24 1.82
N PRO A 28 24.94 -11.10 0.93
CA PRO A 28 24.11 -11.80 -0.05
C PRO A 28 23.07 -12.69 0.63
N VAL A 29 21.82 -12.62 0.15
CA VAL A 29 20.68 -13.43 0.65
C VAL A 29 21.00 -14.93 0.68
N GLY A 30 21.75 -15.43 -0.31
CA GLY A 30 22.17 -16.84 -0.35
C GLY A 30 23.07 -17.24 0.82
N LYS A 31 23.99 -16.35 1.23
CA LYS A 31 24.87 -16.61 2.37
C LYS A 31 24.13 -16.56 3.70
N ILE A 32 23.18 -15.64 3.84
CA ILE A 32 22.34 -15.59 5.05
C ILE A 32 21.44 -16.84 5.12
N ALA A 33 20.90 -17.29 3.99
CA ALA A 33 20.08 -18.50 3.94
C ALA A 33 20.88 -19.77 4.31
N GLU A 34 22.12 -19.89 3.80
CA GLU A 34 23.06 -20.96 4.14
C GLU A 34 23.36 -20.97 5.66
N ASP A 35 23.75 -19.83 6.23
CA ASP A 35 24.08 -19.70 7.65
C ASP A 35 22.91 -20.06 8.57
N LEU A 36 21.69 -19.69 8.17
CA LEU A 36 20.46 -19.95 8.94
C LEU A 36 19.85 -21.34 8.65
N GLY A 37 20.44 -22.12 7.75
CA GLY A 37 19.92 -23.44 7.36
C GLY A 37 18.53 -23.38 6.70
N ILE A 38 18.17 -22.25 6.09
CA ILE A 38 16.88 -22.08 5.40
C ILE A 38 17.07 -22.10 3.88
N GLY A 39 16.04 -22.57 3.16
CA GLY A 39 16.06 -22.51 1.71
C GLY A 39 16.13 -21.06 1.20
N LYS A 40 17.04 -20.76 0.26
CA LYS A 40 17.16 -19.44 -0.37
C LYS A 40 15.82 -18.93 -0.91
N SER A 41 15.05 -19.80 -1.57
CA SER A 41 13.72 -19.45 -2.10
C SER A 41 12.72 -19.07 -1.01
N THR A 42 12.81 -19.70 0.15
CA THR A 42 11.99 -19.38 1.34
C THR A 42 12.33 -17.98 1.83
N LEU A 43 13.62 -17.67 1.98
CA LEU A 43 14.06 -16.35 2.39
C LEU A 43 13.65 -15.26 1.38
N THR A 44 13.85 -15.50 0.08
CA THR A 44 13.40 -14.59 -0.97
C THR A 44 11.90 -14.34 -0.89
N ARG A 45 11.08 -15.38 -0.69
CA ARG A 45 9.63 -15.24 -0.53
C ARG A 45 9.27 -14.36 0.68
N TRP A 46 9.97 -14.53 1.80
CA TRP A 46 9.71 -13.71 2.99
C TRP A 46 10.04 -12.24 2.76
N LEU A 47 11.13 -11.94 2.04
CA LEU A 47 11.52 -10.58 1.67
C LEU A 47 10.49 -9.93 0.73
N THR A 48 10.01 -10.66 -0.28
CA THR A 48 8.96 -10.16 -1.19
C THR A 48 7.69 -9.83 -0.42
N GLN A 49 7.22 -10.76 0.43
CA GLN A 49 6.03 -10.54 1.24
C GLN A 49 6.19 -9.39 2.26
N HIS A 50 7.39 -9.19 2.81
CA HIS A 50 7.68 -8.06 3.70
C HIS A 50 7.57 -6.73 2.96
N ARG A 51 8.12 -6.66 1.73
CA ARG A 51 8.03 -5.47 0.87
C ARG A 51 6.59 -5.17 0.45
N GLU A 52 5.83 -6.20 0.06
CA GLU A 52 4.41 -6.06 -0.27
C GLU A 52 3.59 -5.57 0.92
N ALA A 53 3.83 -6.12 2.12
CA ALA A 53 3.19 -5.67 3.34
C ALA A 53 3.55 -4.21 3.68
N ALA A 54 4.81 -3.80 3.48
CA ALA A 54 5.25 -2.41 3.68
C ALA A 54 4.56 -1.45 2.70
N LEU A 55 4.37 -1.85 1.43
CA LEU A 55 3.63 -1.06 0.44
C LEU A 55 2.15 -0.92 0.81
N LEU A 56 1.54 -2.01 1.30
CA LEU A 56 0.15 -2.01 1.79
C LEU A 56 -0.03 -1.34 3.16
N SER A 57 1.06 -1.07 3.87
CA SER A 57 1.08 -0.38 5.17
C SER A 57 1.57 1.07 5.08
N GLY A 58 1.85 1.59 3.87
CA GLY A 58 2.14 3.02 3.64
C GLY A 58 0.98 3.91 4.14
N PRO A 59 1.13 5.25 4.20
CA PRO A 59 0.19 6.13 4.88
C PRO A 59 -1.16 6.24 4.13
N HIS A 60 -2.01 5.23 4.29
CA HIS A 60 -3.41 5.23 3.85
C HIS A 60 -4.25 6.29 4.59
N SER A 61 -3.70 6.87 5.66
CA SER A 61 -4.31 7.96 6.42
C SER A 61 -4.29 9.29 5.66
N ASP A 62 -3.26 9.55 4.84
CA ASP A 62 -3.21 10.74 4.00
C ASP A 62 -4.10 10.60 2.77
N THR A 63 -4.17 9.41 2.17
CA THR A 63 -5.08 9.17 1.03
C THR A 63 -6.54 9.31 1.42
N SER A 64 -6.95 8.84 2.61
CA SER A 64 -8.32 8.98 3.10
C SER A 64 -8.70 10.44 3.40
N ARG A 65 -7.77 11.21 4.00
CA ARG A 65 -7.96 12.65 4.25
C ARG A 65 -8.07 13.43 2.96
N GLU A 66 -7.20 13.14 1.99
CA GLU A 66 -7.22 13.80 0.69
C GLU A 66 -8.48 13.44 -0.10
N LEU A 67 -8.93 12.18 -0.06
CA LEU A 67 -10.22 11.78 -0.65
C LEU A 67 -11.40 12.52 -0.03
N ALA A 68 -11.41 12.69 1.30
CA ALA A 68 -12.47 13.45 1.98
C ALA A 68 -12.45 14.93 1.55
N ARG A 69 -11.27 15.55 1.47
CA ARG A 69 -11.08 16.92 0.98
C ARG A 69 -11.57 17.07 -0.46
N LEU A 70 -11.15 16.18 -1.35
CA LEU A 70 -11.52 16.20 -2.76
C LEU A 70 -13.02 15.97 -2.99
N ARG A 71 -13.67 15.11 -2.20
CA ARG A 71 -15.12 14.91 -2.25
C ARG A 71 -15.89 16.16 -1.82
N LYS A 72 -15.46 16.80 -0.73
CA LYS A 72 -16.06 18.05 -0.27
C LYS A 72 -15.91 19.17 -1.30
N GLY A 73 -14.74 19.28 -1.93
CA GLY A 73 -14.50 20.24 -3.02
C GLY A 73 -15.41 19.99 -4.22
N ASN A 74 -15.54 18.73 -4.65
CA ASN A 74 -16.43 18.36 -5.76
C ASN A 74 -17.90 18.69 -5.48
N GLU A 75 -18.37 18.50 -4.26
CA GLU A 75 -19.75 18.82 -3.87
C GLU A 75 -20.01 20.33 -3.98
N ILE A 76 -19.11 21.17 -3.45
CA ILE A 76 -19.23 22.63 -3.55
C ILE A 76 -19.25 23.06 -5.02
N LEU A 77 -18.34 22.57 -5.85
CA LEU A 77 -18.27 22.91 -7.27
C LEU A 77 -19.54 22.52 -8.03
N ARG A 78 -20.16 21.38 -7.67
CA ARG A 78 -21.45 20.96 -8.25
C ARG A 78 -22.57 21.90 -7.87
N GLN A 79 -22.62 22.32 -6.60
CA GLN A 79 -23.61 23.27 -6.11
C GLN A 79 -23.48 24.64 -6.80
N GLU A 80 -22.25 25.16 -6.93
CA GLU A 80 -21.96 26.41 -7.64
C GLU A 80 -22.40 26.33 -9.11
N ARG A 81 -22.02 25.24 -9.80
CA ARG A 81 -22.44 25.00 -11.19
C ARG A 81 -23.97 24.99 -11.31
N ASP A 82 -24.67 24.34 -10.40
CA ASP A 82 -26.13 24.22 -10.48
C ASP A 82 -26.85 25.53 -10.16
N LEU A 83 -26.29 26.33 -9.25
CA LEU A 83 -26.77 27.69 -9.01
C LEU A 83 -26.62 28.56 -10.25
N LEU A 84 -25.43 28.54 -10.89
CA LEU A 84 -25.18 29.30 -12.12
C LEU A 84 -26.11 28.89 -13.26
N LYS A 85 -26.37 27.59 -13.42
CA LYS A 85 -27.33 27.08 -14.41
C LYS A 85 -28.75 27.60 -14.15
N LYS A 86 -29.20 27.60 -12.90
CA LYS A 86 -30.52 28.13 -12.52
C LYS A 86 -30.61 29.63 -12.79
N ALA A 87 -29.57 30.39 -12.47
CA ALA A 87 -29.51 31.82 -12.75
C ALA A 87 -29.57 32.09 -14.27
N ALA A 88 -28.76 31.40 -15.07
CA ALA A 88 -28.78 31.52 -16.53
C ALA A 88 -30.17 31.20 -17.11
N ALA A 89 -30.81 30.13 -16.62
CA ALA A 89 -32.17 29.77 -17.05
C ALA A 89 -33.23 30.80 -16.65
N PHE A 90 -33.09 31.42 -15.47
CA PHE A 90 -33.96 32.51 -15.03
C PHE A 90 -33.82 33.73 -15.94
N PHE A 91 -32.58 34.19 -16.16
CA PHE A 91 -32.33 35.35 -17.02
C PHE A 91 -32.78 35.13 -18.47
N ALA A 92 -32.54 33.95 -19.04
CA ALA A 92 -33.00 33.62 -20.39
C ALA A 92 -34.53 33.72 -20.54
N LYS A 93 -35.29 33.31 -19.51
CA LYS A 93 -36.77 33.43 -19.49
C LYS A 93 -37.22 34.88 -19.40
N GLU A 94 -36.58 35.70 -18.57
CA GLU A 94 -36.92 37.12 -18.42
C GLU A 94 -36.63 37.94 -19.69
N THR A 95 -35.56 37.62 -20.42
CA THR A 95 -35.24 38.31 -21.71
C THR A 95 -36.12 37.89 -22.89
N THR A 96 -36.90 36.81 -22.77
CA THR A 96 -37.78 36.33 -23.85
C THR A 96 -39.23 36.82 -23.68
N ARG A 97 -39.52 37.58 -22.61
CA ARG A 97 -40.82 38.19 -22.33
C ARG A 97 -40.88 39.64 -22.82
#